data_AF-A0A7X1L9S1-F1
#
_entry.id   AF-A0A7X1L9S1-F1
#
_cell.length_a   1.000
_cell.length_b   1.000
_cell.length_c   1.000
_cell.angle_alpha   90.00
_cell.angle_beta   90.00
_cell.angle_gamma   90.00
#
_symmetry.space_group_name_H-M   'P 1'
#
loop_
_entity.id
_entity.type
_entity.pdbx_description
1 polymer ?
#
loop_
_entity_poly.entity_id
_entity_poly.type
_entity_poly.pdbx_seq_one_letter_code
_entity_poly.pdbx_strand_id
1 'polypeptide(L)'
;MGIINYQKRLAGVFLDKPERVIDFPDWMLSGQQIDAYRQMENPAIVEIAGRDSVAAAIKSVGENGFTDLLPVYAYTGTEYGAWRSVEQAVKRLSARLPKVRIHPLIVVGSPDFWRALNGRYISELISRYNFFSPCPGCHLYLHVIRVPLAKMLGNIPIISGERELHSGQVKINQTGEALDFYLDVAARFNIRLLFPLRYIEQSKEVEDILQIPWERDKDQLECVFSGNYRLCDGSVSPSLKDVNRFFVEFAIPAAEEIVEEYIKGNIPDFMGISRSVLDRNASDLNRNSD
;
A
#
# COMPACT_ATOMS: atom_id res chain seq x y z
N MET A 1 14.24 -22.47 12.48
CA MET A 1 12.92 -22.90 11.95
C MET A 1 13.06 -23.13 10.45
N GLY A 2 12.61 -24.26 9.90
CA GLY A 2 12.85 -24.59 8.48
C GLY A 2 12.03 -23.74 7.50
N ILE A 3 12.60 -23.41 6.33
CA ILE A 3 12.01 -22.58 5.27
C ILE A 3 10.58 -23.04 4.88
N ILE A 4 10.37 -24.36 4.79
CA ILE A 4 9.08 -24.96 4.42
C ILE A 4 7.97 -24.63 5.43
N ASN A 5 8.29 -24.52 6.72
CA ASN A 5 7.30 -24.19 7.76
C ASN A 5 6.90 -22.71 7.68
N TYR A 6 7.85 -21.83 7.35
CA TYR A 6 7.60 -20.40 7.18
C TYR A 6 6.63 -20.12 6.01
N GLN A 7 6.87 -20.73 4.85
CA GLN A 7 6.04 -20.57 3.66
C GLN A 7 4.59 -21.04 3.89
N LYS A 8 4.42 -22.18 4.56
CA LYS A 8 3.07 -22.69 4.91
C LYS A 8 2.33 -21.73 5.84
N ARG A 9 3.02 -21.13 6.81
CA ARG A 9 2.43 -20.14 7.72
C ARG A 9 2.02 -18.88 6.97
N LEU A 10 2.86 -18.36 6.07
CA LEU A 10 2.53 -17.21 5.24
C LEU A 10 1.32 -17.47 4.33
N ALA A 11 1.23 -18.65 3.73
CA ALA A 11 0.07 -19.03 2.93
C ALA A 11 -1.22 -19.06 3.78
N GLY A 12 -1.15 -19.53 5.02
CA GLY A 12 -2.27 -19.44 5.97
C GLY A 12 -2.69 -18.00 6.26
N VAL A 13 -1.73 -17.09 6.49
CA VAL A 13 -2.02 -15.66 6.67
C VAL A 13 -2.72 -15.06 5.45
N PHE A 14 -2.26 -15.42 4.25
CA PHE A 14 -2.87 -14.92 3.03
C PHE A 14 -4.31 -15.43 2.82
N LEU A 15 -4.57 -16.67 3.22
CA LEU A 15 -5.90 -17.30 3.16
C LEU A 15 -6.85 -16.70 4.20
N ASP A 16 -6.42 -16.65 5.46
CA ASP A 16 -7.26 -16.29 6.59
C ASP A 16 -7.39 -14.77 6.77
N LYS A 17 -6.43 -14.00 6.22
CA LYS A 17 -6.35 -12.53 6.29
C LYS A 17 -6.60 -11.97 7.69
N PRO A 18 -5.87 -12.44 8.72
CA PRO A 18 -6.10 -12.03 10.11
C PRO A 18 -5.57 -10.63 10.37
N GLU A 19 -6.28 -9.83 11.17
CA GLU A 19 -5.83 -8.50 11.63
C GLU A 19 -4.35 -8.52 12.06
N ARG A 20 -3.51 -7.75 11.36
CA ARG A 20 -2.04 -7.84 11.46
C ARG A 20 -1.38 -6.54 11.07
N VAL A 21 -1.33 -5.62 12.03
CA VAL A 21 -0.70 -4.31 11.86
C VAL A 21 0.29 -4.01 12.97
N ILE A 22 -0.07 -4.35 14.22
CA ILE A 22 0.74 -4.08 15.42
C ILE A 22 1.04 -5.33 16.26
N ASP A 23 0.25 -6.40 16.11
CA ASP A 23 0.45 -7.67 16.79
C ASP A 23 1.00 -8.70 15.78
N PHE A 24 2.28 -9.00 15.90
CA PHE A 24 2.98 -9.93 15.01
C PHE A 24 3.38 -11.19 15.78
N PRO A 25 3.14 -12.38 15.22
CA PRO A 25 3.65 -13.58 15.84
C PRO A 25 5.18 -13.62 15.74
N ASP A 26 5.86 -14.13 16.77
CA ASP A 26 7.33 -14.15 16.88
C ASP A 26 8.05 -14.76 15.67
N TRP A 27 7.41 -15.71 14.99
CA TRP A 27 7.99 -16.34 13.80
C TRP A 27 8.05 -15.41 12.58
N MET A 28 7.27 -14.32 12.56
CA MET A 28 7.24 -13.32 11.50
C MET A 28 8.09 -12.10 11.87
N LEU A 29 7.82 -11.52 13.05
CA LEU A 29 8.52 -10.34 13.54
C LEU A 29 8.54 -10.33 15.08
N SER A 30 9.61 -10.88 15.64
CA SER A 30 9.84 -10.90 17.10
C SER A 30 10.36 -9.55 17.62
N GLY A 31 10.23 -9.34 18.94
CA GLY A 31 10.80 -8.16 19.62
C GLY A 31 12.31 -7.98 19.36
N GLN A 32 13.07 -9.08 19.37
CA GLN A 32 14.50 -9.05 19.07
C GLN A 32 14.80 -8.56 17.64
N GLN A 33 13.97 -8.94 16.65
CA GLN A 33 14.13 -8.45 15.28
C GLN A 33 13.79 -6.97 15.19
N ILE A 34 12.73 -6.51 15.87
CA ILE A 34 12.36 -5.10 15.93
C ILE A 34 13.52 -4.27 16.49
N ASP A 35 14.11 -4.70 17.60
CA ASP A 35 15.25 -4.00 18.19
C ASP A 35 16.48 -4.00 17.27
N ALA A 36 16.75 -5.11 16.58
CA ALA A 36 17.82 -5.16 15.58
C ALA A 36 17.57 -4.22 14.39
N TYR A 37 16.32 -4.13 13.91
CA TYR A 37 15.94 -3.27 12.78
C TYR A 37 16.06 -1.78 13.13
N ARG A 38 15.73 -1.39 14.37
CA ARG A 38 15.92 -0.01 14.87
C ARG A 38 17.37 0.44 14.90
N GLN A 39 18.32 -0.49 14.97
CA GLN A 39 19.77 -0.19 15.01
C GLN A 39 20.43 -0.24 13.63
N MET A 40 19.67 -0.48 12.55
CA MET A 40 20.22 -0.48 11.20
C MET A 40 20.57 0.94 10.75
N GLU A 41 21.70 1.07 10.05
CA GLU A 41 22.19 2.37 9.61
C GLU A 41 21.35 2.96 8.47
N ASN A 42 21.00 2.16 7.46
CA ASN A 42 20.24 2.66 6.31
C ASN A 42 19.19 1.64 5.79
N PRO A 43 18.15 1.35 6.60
CA PRO A 43 17.08 0.44 6.20
C PRO A 43 15.99 1.14 5.38
N ALA A 44 15.24 0.36 4.60
CA ALA A 44 13.96 0.78 4.03
C ALA A 44 12.94 -0.36 3.98
N ILE A 45 11.65 -0.02 4.14
CA ILE A 45 10.54 -0.92 3.84
C ILE A 45 10.27 -0.89 2.34
N VAL A 46 10.05 -2.05 1.73
CA VAL A 46 9.68 -2.18 0.31
C VAL A 46 8.25 -2.71 0.21
N GLU A 47 7.36 -1.96 -0.45
CA GLU A 47 5.99 -2.40 -0.72
C GLU A 47 5.96 -3.47 -1.81
N ILE A 48 6.07 -4.75 -1.43
CA ILE A 48 6.03 -5.84 -2.41
C ILE A 48 4.61 -5.98 -2.96
N ALA A 49 4.47 -5.84 -4.28
CA ALA A 49 3.21 -6.06 -4.99
C ALA A 49 3.40 -6.70 -6.38
N GLY A 50 4.56 -6.51 -7.00
CA GLY A 50 4.84 -7.01 -8.34
C GLY A 50 6.11 -6.44 -8.93
N ARG A 51 6.17 -6.41 -10.26
CA ARG A 51 7.36 -5.98 -11.00
C ARG A 51 7.85 -4.58 -10.63
N ASP A 52 6.94 -3.61 -10.65
CA ASP A 52 7.27 -2.20 -10.44
C ASP A 52 7.81 -1.96 -9.01
N SER A 53 7.31 -2.69 -8.01
CA SER A 53 7.85 -2.61 -6.64
C SER A 53 9.32 -3.05 -6.52
N VAL A 54 9.72 -4.07 -7.29
CA VAL A 54 11.10 -4.55 -7.31
C VAL A 54 12.01 -3.54 -8.03
N ALA A 55 11.54 -2.98 -9.15
CA ALA A 55 12.26 -1.94 -9.87
C ALA A 55 12.45 -0.67 -9.01
N ALA A 56 11.41 -0.25 -8.27
CA ALA A 56 11.48 0.88 -7.35
C ALA A 56 12.53 0.67 -6.25
N ALA A 57 12.58 -0.53 -5.67
CA ALA A 57 13.59 -0.86 -4.66
C ALA A 57 15.02 -0.82 -5.23
N ILE A 58 15.24 -1.38 -6.43
CA ILE A 58 16.55 -1.35 -7.09
C ILE A 58 17.01 0.09 -7.35
N LYS A 59 16.11 0.92 -7.90
CA LYS A 59 16.40 2.33 -8.16
C LYS A 59 16.67 3.11 -6.87
N SER A 60 15.85 2.88 -5.84
CA SER A 60 16.01 3.52 -4.52
C SER A 60 17.34 3.21 -3.86
N VAL A 61 17.84 1.97 -3.95
CA VAL A 61 19.15 1.60 -3.41
C VAL A 61 20.26 2.41 -4.08
N GLY A 62 20.21 2.57 -5.40
CA GLY A 62 21.18 3.38 -6.14
C GLY A 62 21.15 4.86 -5.76
N GLU A 63 19.97 5.41 -5.49
CA GLU A 63 19.77 6.83 -5.22
C GLU A 63 19.95 7.23 -3.75
N ASN A 64 19.64 6.34 -2.82
CA ASN A 64 19.59 6.62 -1.38
C ASN A 64 20.58 5.77 -0.56
N GLY A 65 21.30 4.84 -1.20
CA GLY A 65 22.34 4.04 -0.56
C GLY A 65 21.83 3.01 0.46
N PHE A 66 20.56 2.59 0.38
CA PHE A 66 19.97 1.64 1.33
C PHE A 66 20.77 0.33 1.38
N THR A 67 21.11 -0.12 2.60
CA THR A 67 21.91 -1.33 2.84
C THR A 67 21.05 -2.53 3.23
N ASP A 68 19.87 -2.26 3.79
CA ASP A 68 18.95 -3.24 4.32
C ASP A 68 17.54 -2.96 3.77
N LEU A 69 16.92 -3.95 3.14
CA LEU A 69 15.54 -3.83 2.67
C LEU A 69 14.66 -4.83 3.40
N LEU A 70 13.53 -4.33 3.91
CA LEU A 70 12.48 -5.10 4.58
C LEU A 70 11.31 -5.24 3.61
N PRO A 71 11.17 -6.38 2.91
CA PRO A 71 10.05 -6.61 2.03
C PRO A 71 8.76 -6.74 2.86
N VAL A 72 7.75 -5.94 2.52
CA VAL A 72 6.44 -5.96 3.19
C VAL A 72 5.33 -6.12 2.16
N TYR A 73 4.59 -7.22 2.26
CA TYR A 73 3.36 -7.42 1.50
C TYR A 73 2.15 -7.01 2.36
N ALA A 74 1.24 -6.23 1.78
CA ALA A 74 -0.03 -5.88 2.40
C ALA A 74 -1.14 -6.61 1.66
N TYR A 75 -1.90 -7.45 2.36
CA TYR A 75 -3.02 -8.16 1.75
C TYR A 75 -4.29 -7.30 1.78
N THR A 76 -5.20 -7.60 0.85
CA THR A 76 -6.57 -7.08 0.79
C THR A 76 -7.55 -8.24 0.61
N GLY A 77 -8.85 -7.97 0.54
CA GLY A 77 -9.85 -8.97 0.16
C GLY A 77 -10.02 -9.17 -1.35
N THR A 78 -9.19 -8.52 -2.17
CA THR A 78 -9.46 -8.30 -3.60
C THR A 78 -8.46 -8.96 -4.55
N GLU A 79 -7.31 -9.40 -4.02
CA GLU A 79 -6.32 -10.09 -4.83
C GLU A 79 -6.63 -11.58 -5.05
N TYR A 80 -6.22 -12.09 -6.20
CA TYR A 80 -6.25 -13.52 -6.53
C TYR A 80 -4.99 -13.95 -7.29
N GLY A 81 -4.81 -15.27 -7.38
CA GLY A 81 -3.67 -15.88 -8.05
C GLY A 81 -2.77 -16.65 -7.09
N ALA A 82 -1.60 -17.05 -7.58
CA ALA A 82 -0.70 -17.92 -6.83
C ALA A 82 0.15 -17.12 -5.84
N TRP A 83 -0.08 -17.28 -4.53
CA TRP A 83 0.69 -16.63 -3.44
C TRP A 83 2.21 -16.66 -3.63
N ARG A 84 2.73 -17.75 -4.22
CA ARG A 84 4.16 -17.91 -4.54
C ARG A 84 4.77 -16.75 -5.35
N SER A 85 3.96 -15.99 -6.09
CA SER A 85 4.40 -14.83 -6.87
C SER A 85 5.02 -13.74 -5.99
N VAL A 86 4.47 -13.52 -4.79
CA VAL A 86 5.00 -12.55 -3.80
C VAL A 86 6.39 -12.97 -3.35
N GLU A 87 6.57 -14.25 -3.01
CA GLU A 87 7.88 -14.78 -2.63
C GLU A 87 8.88 -14.74 -3.79
N GLN A 88 8.43 -15.00 -5.01
CA GLN A 88 9.26 -14.89 -6.21
C GLN A 88 9.72 -13.46 -6.45
N ALA A 89 8.87 -12.45 -6.20
CA ALA A 89 9.27 -11.04 -6.27
C ALA A 89 10.42 -10.73 -5.29
N VAL A 90 10.32 -11.20 -4.03
CA VAL A 90 11.39 -11.04 -3.03
C VAL A 90 12.67 -11.76 -3.45
N LYS A 91 12.58 -12.96 -4.01
CA LYS A 91 13.74 -13.70 -4.53
C LYS A 91 14.41 -12.97 -5.69
N ARG A 92 13.62 -12.42 -6.62
CA ARG A 92 14.11 -11.59 -7.74
C ARG A 92 14.81 -10.34 -7.22
N LEU A 93 14.24 -9.66 -6.23
CA LEU A 93 14.88 -8.50 -5.56
C LEU A 93 16.24 -8.88 -4.96
N SER A 94 16.30 -9.97 -4.20
CA SER A 94 17.56 -10.46 -3.58
C SER A 94 18.61 -10.83 -4.63
N ALA A 95 18.22 -11.48 -5.72
CA ALA A 95 19.14 -11.79 -6.81
C ALA A 95 19.68 -10.53 -7.52
N ARG A 96 18.88 -9.46 -7.58
CA ARG A 96 19.29 -8.20 -8.23
C ARG A 96 20.16 -7.30 -7.36
N LEU A 97 20.13 -7.47 -6.05
CA LEU A 97 20.87 -6.65 -5.10
C LEU A 97 21.77 -7.51 -4.18
N PRO A 98 22.79 -8.20 -4.71
CA PRO A 98 23.61 -9.14 -3.93
C PRO A 98 24.44 -8.47 -2.81
N LYS A 99 24.60 -7.14 -2.84
CA LYS A 99 25.30 -6.35 -1.82
C LYS A 99 24.37 -5.75 -0.75
N VAL A 100 23.06 -5.89 -0.93
CA VAL A 100 22.04 -5.36 -0.03
C VAL A 100 21.46 -6.54 0.76
N ARG A 101 21.29 -6.38 2.06
CA ARG A 101 20.64 -7.40 2.87
C ARG A 101 19.13 -7.33 2.66
N ILE A 102 18.56 -8.37 2.06
CA ILE A 102 17.11 -8.52 1.95
C ILE A 102 16.60 -9.36 3.11
N HIS A 103 15.77 -8.76 3.97
CA HIS A 103 15.21 -9.41 5.15
C HIS A 103 14.03 -10.33 4.79
N PRO A 104 13.61 -11.22 5.71
CA PRO A 104 12.41 -12.04 5.51
C PRO A 104 11.17 -11.18 5.21
N LEU A 105 10.28 -11.68 4.34
CA LEU A 105 9.03 -11.02 3.98
C LEU A 105 8.11 -10.88 5.19
N ILE A 106 7.72 -9.66 5.53
CA ILE A 106 6.67 -9.37 6.52
C ILE A 106 5.33 -9.24 5.80
N VAL A 107 4.26 -9.77 6.39
CA VAL A 107 2.91 -9.66 5.85
C VAL A 107 2.04 -8.87 6.83
N VAL A 108 1.46 -7.78 6.34
CA VAL A 108 0.56 -6.91 7.09
C VAL A 108 -0.83 -6.90 6.45
N GLY A 109 -1.83 -6.52 7.23
CA GLY A 109 -3.14 -6.20 6.68
C GLY A 109 -4.22 -6.12 7.75
N SER A 110 -5.34 -5.53 7.37
CA SER A 110 -6.53 -5.36 8.17
C SER A 110 -7.76 -5.39 7.25
N PRO A 111 -8.52 -6.49 7.22
CA PRO A 111 -9.76 -6.55 6.43
C PRO A 111 -10.75 -5.47 6.86
N ASP A 112 -10.81 -5.16 8.15
CA ASP A 112 -11.75 -4.17 8.68
C ASP A 112 -11.35 -2.74 8.35
N PHE A 113 -10.06 -2.41 8.34
CA PHE A 113 -9.59 -1.12 7.83
C PHE A 113 -9.89 -0.97 6.33
N TRP A 114 -9.54 -1.97 5.52
CA TRP A 114 -9.86 -1.94 4.09
C TRP A 114 -11.38 -1.78 3.86
N ARG A 115 -12.18 -2.52 4.63
CA ARG A 115 -13.65 -2.45 4.59
C ARG A 115 -14.17 -1.07 5.01
N ALA A 116 -13.57 -0.44 6.02
CA ALA A 116 -13.95 0.90 6.48
C ALA A 116 -13.83 1.94 5.35
N LEU A 117 -12.73 1.90 4.59
CA LEU A 117 -12.48 2.83 3.50
C LEU A 117 -13.26 2.52 2.22
N ASN A 118 -13.51 1.24 1.93
CA ASN A 118 -13.99 0.83 0.60
C ASN A 118 -15.35 0.12 0.60
N GLY A 119 -15.64 -0.68 1.62
CA GLY A 119 -16.73 -1.67 1.57
C GLY A 119 -17.96 -1.33 2.39
N ARG A 120 -17.80 -0.67 3.55
CA ARG A 120 -18.89 -0.56 4.53
C ARG A 120 -19.98 0.41 4.08
N TYR A 121 -19.60 1.55 3.52
CA TYR A 121 -20.46 2.70 3.27
C TYR A 121 -20.65 2.98 1.78
N ILE A 122 -20.59 1.96 0.92
CA ILE A 122 -20.64 2.12 -0.55
C ILE A 122 -21.80 3.03 -1.00
N SER A 123 -23.02 2.80 -0.53
CA SER A 123 -24.18 3.62 -0.90
C SER A 123 -24.01 5.10 -0.53
N GLU A 124 -23.41 5.37 0.63
CA GLU A 124 -23.12 6.74 1.08
C GLU A 124 -22.03 7.38 0.23
N LEU A 125 -20.96 6.64 -0.08
CA LEU A 125 -19.87 7.11 -0.92
C LEU A 125 -20.37 7.47 -2.33
N ILE A 126 -21.24 6.64 -2.92
CA ILE A 126 -21.91 6.93 -4.19
C ILE A 126 -22.72 8.22 -4.08
N SER A 127 -23.54 8.35 -3.04
CA SER A 127 -24.42 9.51 -2.86
C SER A 127 -23.66 10.83 -2.70
N ARG A 128 -22.50 10.81 -2.03
CA ARG A 128 -21.74 12.03 -1.71
C ARG A 128 -20.73 12.43 -2.78
N TYR A 129 -20.09 11.44 -3.38
CA TYR A 129 -18.99 11.66 -4.31
C TYR A 129 -19.38 11.37 -5.75
N ASN A 130 -20.61 10.91 -6.03
CA ASN A 130 -21.10 10.64 -7.37
C ASN A 130 -20.29 9.55 -8.11
N PHE A 131 -19.58 8.68 -7.37
CA PHE A 131 -18.92 7.51 -7.93
C PHE A 131 -18.70 6.42 -6.89
N PHE A 132 -18.41 5.22 -7.38
CA PHE A 132 -17.76 4.20 -6.56
C PHE A 132 -16.71 3.45 -7.35
N SER A 133 -15.47 3.54 -6.87
CA SER A 133 -14.40 2.61 -7.18
C SER A 133 -13.59 2.44 -5.90
N PRO A 134 -13.27 1.20 -5.48
CA PRO A 134 -12.44 0.98 -4.31
C PRO A 134 -10.96 1.25 -4.60
N CYS A 135 -10.55 1.49 -5.86
CA CYS A 135 -9.13 1.65 -6.20
C CYS A 135 -8.45 2.81 -5.43
N PRO A 136 -9.02 4.03 -5.35
CA PRO A 136 -8.41 5.13 -4.60
C PRO A 136 -8.26 4.81 -3.10
N GLY A 137 -9.32 4.33 -2.44
CA GLY A 137 -9.28 3.99 -1.01
C GLY A 137 -8.42 2.75 -0.71
N CYS A 138 -8.36 1.78 -1.63
CA CYS A 138 -7.51 0.60 -1.52
C CYS A 138 -6.02 0.96 -1.63
N HIS A 139 -5.62 1.82 -2.57
CA HIS A 139 -4.21 2.23 -2.68
C HIS A 139 -3.79 3.11 -1.50
N LEU A 140 -4.66 4.00 -1.02
CA LEU A 140 -4.42 4.69 0.24
C LEU A 140 -4.17 3.71 1.39
N TYR A 141 -5.06 2.73 1.57
CA TYR A 141 -4.90 1.66 2.57
C TYR A 141 -3.54 0.95 2.42
N LEU A 142 -3.16 0.56 1.20
CA LEU A 142 -1.89 -0.14 0.96
C LEU A 142 -0.69 0.72 1.40
N HIS A 143 -0.70 2.03 1.18
CA HIS A 143 0.38 2.88 1.69
C HIS A 143 0.34 3.03 3.20
N VAL A 144 -0.83 3.37 3.76
CA VAL A 144 -0.91 3.76 5.18
C VAL A 144 -0.84 2.59 6.15
N ILE A 145 -1.22 1.36 5.74
CA ILE A 145 -1.17 0.17 6.60
C ILE A 145 0.26 -0.18 7.05
N ARG A 146 1.27 0.30 6.33
CA ARG A 146 2.69 0.10 6.64
C ARG A 146 3.25 1.16 7.58
N VAL A 147 2.54 2.26 7.80
CA VAL A 147 2.99 3.36 8.66
C VAL A 147 3.23 2.87 10.10
N PRO A 148 2.32 2.13 10.76
CA PRO A 148 2.58 1.63 12.12
C PRO A 148 3.84 0.76 12.21
N LEU A 149 4.07 -0.11 11.22
CA LEU A 149 5.29 -0.90 11.13
C LEU A 149 6.52 0.00 10.99
N ALA A 150 6.50 0.97 10.06
CA ALA A 150 7.60 1.92 9.87
C ALA A 150 7.93 2.70 11.16
N LYS A 151 6.90 3.15 11.90
CA LYS A 151 7.06 3.80 13.21
C LYS A 151 7.68 2.86 14.23
N MET A 152 7.15 1.64 14.34
CA MET A 152 7.64 0.62 15.26
C MET A 152 9.12 0.31 15.04
N LEU A 153 9.59 0.36 13.79
CA LEU A 153 10.98 0.09 13.43
C LEU A 153 11.91 1.31 13.46
N GLY A 154 11.44 2.48 13.94
CA GLY A 154 12.28 3.68 14.09
C GLY A 154 12.10 4.74 13.00
N ASN A 155 10.91 4.85 12.42
CA ASN A 155 10.57 5.76 11.31
C ASN A 155 11.31 5.43 10.00
N ILE A 156 11.46 4.14 9.70
CA ILE A 156 12.11 3.66 8.48
C ILE A 156 11.34 4.15 7.23
N PRO A 157 12.02 4.63 6.17
CA PRO A 157 11.36 5.05 4.93
C PRO A 157 10.65 3.89 4.22
N ILE A 158 9.63 4.21 3.44
CA ILE A 158 8.84 3.25 2.64
C ILE A 158 9.11 3.52 1.16
N ILE A 159 9.39 2.47 0.39
CA ILE A 159 9.58 2.50 -1.06
C ILE A 159 8.40 1.83 -1.73
N SER A 160 7.78 2.54 -2.67
CA SER A 160 6.65 2.04 -3.45
C SER A 160 6.89 2.12 -4.95
N GLY A 161 6.22 1.23 -5.69
CA GLY A 161 6.32 1.07 -7.14
C GLY A 161 5.32 1.90 -7.96
N GLU A 162 4.64 2.86 -7.34
CA GLU A 162 3.61 3.67 -8.00
C GLU A 162 4.18 4.58 -9.10
N ARG A 163 3.38 4.81 -10.15
CA ARG A 163 3.73 5.61 -11.33
C ARG A 163 2.52 6.40 -11.80
N GLU A 164 2.73 7.62 -12.27
CA GLU A 164 1.63 8.44 -12.81
C GLU A 164 1.17 7.95 -14.20
N LEU A 165 2.14 7.58 -15.03
CA LEU A 165 1.92 7.26 -16.43
C LEU A 165 2.21 5.79 -16.70
N HIS A 166 1.18 5.08 -17.17
CA HIS A 166 1.28 3.67 -17.54
C HIS A 166 1.09 3.50 -19.05
N SER A 167 1.95 4.14 -19.85
CA SER A 167 1.89 4.05 -21.32
C SER A 167 0.52 4.46 -21.89
N GLY A 168 0.01 5.62 -21.44
CA GLY A 168 -1.27 6.20 -21.87
C GLY A 168 -2.51 5.74 -21.10
N GLN A 169 -2.38 4.83 -20.13
CA GLN A 169 -3.50 4.39 -19.30
C GLN A 169 -3.69 5.31 -18.08
N VAL A 170 -4.87 5.94 -17.99
CA VAL A 170 -5.30 6.67 -16.78
C VAL A 170 -5.71 5.67 -15.71
N LYS A 171 -5.14 5.81 -14.51
CA LYS A 171 -5.55 5.10 -13.30
C LYS A 171 -5.89 6.13 -12.22
N ILE A 172 -7.14 6.13 -11.79
CA ILE A 172 -7.68 7.16 -10.88
C ILE A 172 -7.03 7.16 -9.49
N ASN A 173 -6.35 6.07 -9.12
CA ASN A 173 -5.64 5.90 -7.87
C ASN A 173 -4.14 6.20 -7.97
N GLN A 174 -3.64 6.54 -9.16
CA GLN A 174 -2.23 6.86 -9.43
C GLN A 174 -2.10 8.18 -10.22
N THR A 175 -3.06 9.09 -10.14
CA THR A 175 -2.85 10.45 -10.67
C THR A 175 -1.80 11.20 -9.87
N GLY A 176 -1.23 12.27 -10.41
CA GLY A 176 -0.27 13.09 -9.67
C GLY A 176 -0.81 13.54 -8.31
N GLU A 177 -2.06 13.99 -8.26
CA GLU A 177 -2.74 14.38 -7.02
C GLU A 177 -2.92 13.21 -6.05
N ALA A 178 -3.29 12.02 -6.52
CA ALA A 178 -3.42 10.84 -5.67
C ALA A 178 -2.06 10.47 -5.03
N LEU A 179 -0.97 10.52 -5.80
CA LEU A 179 0.37 10.26 -5.30
C LEU A 179 0.82 11.34 -4.31
N ASP A 180 0.52 12.61 -4.58
CA ASP A 180 0.80 13.71 -3.65
C ASP A 180 0.05 13.52 -2.32
N PHE A 181 -1.21 13.12 -2.36
CA PHE A 181 -1.95 12.77 -1.15
C PHE A 181 -1.29 11.65 -0.33
N TYR A 182 -0.80 10.59 -0.98
CA TYR A 182 -0.12 9.50 -0.27
C TYR A 182 1.18 9.96 0.39
N LEU A 183 1.96 10.81 -0.31
CA LEU A 183 3.18 11.43 0.24
C LEU A 183 2.86 12.29 1.45
N ASP A 184 1.85 13.15 1.34
CA ASP A 184 1.43 14.06 2.41
C ASP A 184 0.98 13.32 3.66
N VAL A 185 0.16 12.27 3.50
CA VAL A 185 -0.31 11.46 4.64
C VAL A 185 0.86 10.75 5.32
N ALA A 186 1.78 10.14 4.56
CA ALA A 186 2.96 9.51 5.15
C ALA A 186 3.83 10.53 5.92
N ALA A 187 4.01 11.73 5.35
CA ALA A 187 4.79 12.80 5.96
C ALA A 187 4.20 13.30 7.30
N ARG A 188 2.87 13.35 7.45
CA ARG A 188 2.20 13.70 8.72
C ARG A 188 2.53 12.73 9.86
N PHE A 189 2.85 11.48 9.53
CA PHE A 189 3.35 10.49 10.49
C PHE A 189 4.87 10.50 10.69
N ASN A 190 5.57 11.44 10.07
CA ASN A 190 7.04 11.50 9.98
C ASN A 190 7.63 10.25 9.32
N ILE A 191 6.96 9.73 8.29
CA ILE A 191 7.44 8.63 7.46
C ILE A 191 7.74 9.16 6.05
N ARG A 192 8.97 8.93 5.57
CA ARG A 192 9.35 9.26 4.21
C ARG A 192 8.87 8.16 3.26
N LEU A 193 7.85 8.46 2.45
CA LEU A 193 7.40 7.62 1.34
C LEU A 193 8.14 8.02 0.05
N LEU A 194 8.58 7.02 -0.72
CA LEU A 194 9.34 7.19 -1.95
C LEU A 194 8.58 6.58 -3.12
N PHE A 195 8.48 7.34 -4.22
CA PHE A 195 8.01 6.88 -5.52
C PHE A 195 9.11 7.03 -6.59
N PRO A 196 10.14 6.15 -6.58
CA PRO A 196 11.31 6.27 -7.47
C PRO A 196 10.95 6.15 -8.95
N LEU A 197 9.80 5.55 -9.25
CA LEU A 197 9.33 5.33 -10.61
C LEU A 197 8.26 6.35 -11.04
N ARG A 198 7.89 7.32 -10.19
CA ARG A 198 6.73 8.21 -10.37
C ARG A 198 6.60 8.76 -11.80
N TYR A 199 7.72 9.25 -12.33
CA TYR A 199 7.82 9.92 -13.63
C TYR A 199 8.36 9.03 -14.76
N ILE A 200 8.41 7.71 -14.56
CA ILE A 200 8.79 6.74 -15.60
C ILE A 200 7.55 6.36 -16.40
N GLU A 201 7.50 6.80 -17.66
CA GLU A 201 6.33 6.63 -18.53
C GLU A 201 6.32 5.28 -19.26
N GLN A 202 7.51 4.77 -19.62
CA GLN A 202 7.63 3.59 -20.48
C GLN A 202 7.88 2.32 -19.68
N SER A 203 7.17 1.25 -20.04
CA SER A 203 7.38 -0.08 -19.43
C SER A 203 8.79 -0.62 -19.68
N LYS A 204 9.43 -0.21 -20.78
CA LYS A 204 10.80 -0.58 -21.13
C LYS A 204 11.82 -0.07 -20.11
N GLU A 205 11.65 1.15 -19.61
CA GLU A 205 12.56 1.72 -18.59
C GLU A 205 12.52 0.91 -17.28
N VAL A 206 11.34 0.38 -16.91
CA VAL A 206 11.19 -0.53 -15.77
C VAL A 206 11.93 -1.84 -16.02
N GLU A 207 11.85 -2.39 -17.23
CA GLU A 207 12.58 -3.60 -17.63
C GLU A 207 14.10 -3.37 -17.63
N ASP A 208 14.55 -2.20 -18.07
CA ASP A 208 15.95 -1.78 -18.04
C ASP A 208 16.46 -1.63 -16.60
N ILE A 209 15.64 -1.21 -15.64
CA ILE A 209 16.02 -1.23 -14.22
C ILE A 209 16.14 -2.66 -13.70
N LEU A 210 15.20 -3.53 -14.08
CA LEU A 210 15.14 -4.90 -13.59
C LEU A 210 16.26 -5.77 -14.14
N GLN A 211 16.67 -5.57 -15.40
CA GLN A 211 17.65 -6.41 -16.10
C GLN A 211 17.31 -7.90 -16.07
N ILE A 212 16.01 -8.23 -16.02
CA ILE A 212 15.48 -9.59 -16.10
C ILE A 212 14.25 -9.60 -17.01
N PRO A 213 14.01 -10.69 -17.76
CA PRO A 213 12.80 -10.83 -18.56
C PRO A 213 11.60 -11.08 -17.64
N TRP A 214 11.01 -10.00 -17.12
CA TRP A 214 9.78 -10.03 -16.35
C TRP A 214 8.74 -9.15 -17.06
N GLU A 215 7.89 -9.81 -17.83
CA GLU A 215 6.80 -9.16 -18.54
C GLU A 215 5.80 -8.50 -17.58
N ARG A 216 5.18 -7.43 -18.05
CA ARG A 216 4.14 -6.71 -17.32
C ARG A 216 2.95 -7.64 -17.03
N ASP A 217 2.39 -7.53 -15.83
CA ASP A 217 1.19 -8.25 -15.40
C ASP A 217 1.33 -9.80 -15.42
N LYS A 218 2.57 -10.31 -15.45
CA LYS A 218 2.89 -11.73 -15.30
C LYS A 218 3.54 -12.00 -13.94
N ASP A 219 3.37 -13.22 -13.42
CA ASP A 219 3.97 -13.67 -12.16
C ASP A 219 3.77 -12.70 -10.97
N GLN A 220 2.59 -12.09 -10.88
CA GLN A 220 2.16 -11.24 -9.77
C GLN A 220 0.70 -11.57 -9.44
N LEU A 221 0.22 -11.12 -8.28
CA LEU A 221 -1.20 -11.26 -7.95
C LEU A 221 -2.01 -10.27 -8.77
N GLU A 222 -3.22 -10.69 -9.14
CA GLU A 222 -4.18 -9.86 -9.87
C GLU A 222 -5.24 -9.33 -8.91
N CYS A 223 -5.98 -8.30 -9.31
CA CYS A 223 -7.03 -7.67 -8.51
C CYS A 223 -8.37 -7.77 -9.22
N VAL A 224 -9.41 -8.23 -8.52
CA VAL A 224 -10.77 -8.36 -9.06
C VAL A 224 -11.41 -7.01 -9.45
N PHE A 225 -10.88 -5.90 -8.92
CA PHE A 225 -11.35 -4.54 -9.22
C PHE A 225 -10.48 -3.79 -10.23
N SER A 226 -9.47 -4.45 -10.82
CA SER A 226 -8.63 -3.80 -11.82
C SER A 226 -9.47 -3.26 -12.98
N GLY A 227 -9.41 -1.94 -13.20
CA GLY A 227 -10.17 -1.27 -14.26
C GLY A 227 -11.65 -1.02 -13.97
N ASN A 228 -12.14 -1.24 -12.74
CA ASN A 228 -13.57 -1.12 -12.43
C ASN A 228 -14.15 0.31 -12.49
N TYR A 229 -13.29 1.31 -12.65
CA TYR A 229 -13.67 2.71 -12.87
C TYR A 229 -13.94 3.04 -14.35
N ARG A 230 -13.85 2.04 -15.23
CA ARG A 230 -14.13 2.17 -16.66
C ARG A 230 -15.56 1.76 -16.97
N LEU A 231 -16.20 2.51 -17.86
CA LEU A 231 -17.49 2.14 -18.44
C LEU A 231 -17.31 1.06 -19.52
N CYS A 232 -18.43 0.50 -20.00
CA CYS A 232 -18.43 -0.51 -21.05
C CYS A 232 -17.81 -0.04 -22.38
N ASP A 233 -17.78 1.28 -22.63
CA ASP A 233 -17.13 1.88 -23.79
C ASP A 233 -15.61 2.13 -23.58
N GLY A 234 -15.08 1.78 -22.40
CA GLY A 234 -13.68 1.96 -22.03
C GLY A 234 -13.33 3.34 -21.45
N SER A 235 -14.27 4.30 -21.47
CA SER A 235 -14.09 5.62 -20.86
C SER A 235 -14.00 5.54 -19.33
N VAL A 236 -13.35 6.52 -18.71
CA VAL A 236 -13.15 6.60 -17.25
C VAL A 236 -14.27 7.42 -16.63
N SER A 237 -14.94 6.90 -15.59
CA SER A 237 -16.20 7.47 -15.05
C SER A 237 -16.21 7.75 -13.55
N PRO A 238 -15.09 8.16 -12.96
CA PRO A 238 -15.19 9.31 -12.06
C PRO A 238 -14.40 10.50 -12.58
N SER A 239 -14.93 11.70 -12.33
CA SER A 239 -14.13 12.91 -12.51
C SER A 239 -13.00 12.92 -11.48
N LEU A 240 -11.82 13.44 -11.85
CA LEU A 240 -10.71 13.57 -10.89
C LEU A 240 -11.09 14.48 -9.71
N LYS A 241 -11.97 15.46 -9.95
CA LYS A 241 -12.52 16.32 -8.90
C LYS A 241 -13.25 15.50 -7.83
N ASP A 242 -14.09 14.56 -8.24
CA ASP A 242 -14.84 13.71 -7.30
C ASP A 242 -13.91 12.76 -6.54
N VAL A 243 -12.90 12.19 -7.21
CA VAL A 243 -11.88 11.35 -6.57
C VAL A 243 -11.09 12.15 -5.53
N ASN A 244 -10.68 13.38 -5.85
CA ASN A 244 -9.96 14.24 -4.92
C ASN A 244 -10.82 14.65 -3.72
N ARG A 245 -12.11 14.92 -3.94
CA ARG A 245 -13.07 15.15 -2.85
C ARG A 245 -13.20 13.93 -1.95
N PHE A 246 -13.29 12.73 -2.52
CA PHE A 246 -13.31 11.49 -1.73
C PHE A 246 -12.05 11.33 -0.85
N PHE A 247 -10.87 11.67 -1.39
CA PHE A 247 -9.63 11.65 -0.60
C PHE A 247 -9.68 12.63 0.57
N VAL A 248 -9.95 13.91 0.28
CA VAL A 248 -9.88 15.00 1.25
C VAL A 248 -10.99 14.92 2.29
N GLU A 249 -12.23 14.65 1.86
CA GLU A 249 -13.41 14.69 2.72
C GLU A 249 -13.67 13.35 3.44
N PHE A 250 -12.99 12.25 3.10
CA PHE A 250 -13.28 10.97 3.76
C PHE A 250 -12.07 10.07 3.92
N ALA A 251 -11.46 9.63 2.82
CA ALA A 251 -10.53 8.51 2.86
C ALA A 251 -9.28 8.83 3.70
N ILE A 252 -8.70 10.02 3.52
CA ILE A 252 -7.52 10.46 4.27
C ILE A 252 -7.85 10.67 5.75
N PRO A 253 -8.85 11.50 6.14
CA PRO A 253 -9.17 11.67 7.56
C PRO A 253 -9.48 10.35 8.28
N ALA A 254 -10.22 9.44 7.62
CA ALA A 254 -10.51 8.13 8.21
C ALA A 254 -9.25 7.27 8.35
N ALA A 255 -8.39 7.25 7.33
CA ALA A 255 -7.13 6.51 7.37
C ALA A 255 -6.19 7.04 8.46
N GLU A 256 -6.11 8.35 8.64
CA GLU A 256 -5.25 8.98 9.65
C GLU A 256 -5.68 8.59 11.06
N GLU A 257 -6.96 8.75 11.40
CA GLU A 257 -7.48 8.40 12.72
C GLU A 257 -7.31 6.90 13.03
N ILE A 258 -7.47 6.02 12.03
CA ILE A 258 -7.22 4.58 12.18
C ILE A 258 -5.74 4.30 12.42
N VAL A 259 -4.84 4.92 11.66
CA VAL A 259 -3.38 4.74 11.80
C VAL A 259 -2.87 5.28 13.13
N GLU A 260 -3.41 6.40 13.61
CA GLU A 260 -3.07 6.95 14.93
C GLU A 260 -3.37 5.97 16.06
N GLU A 261 -4.53 5.30 16.00
CA GLU A 261 -4.89 4.27 17.00
C GLU A 261 -3.92 3.09 16.96
N TYR A 262 -3.51 2.63 15.77
CA TYR A 262 -2.45 1.63 15.67
C TYR A 262 -1.11 2.11 16.26
N ILE A 263 -0.70 3.35 15.98
CA ILE A 263 0.55 3.91 16.53
C ILE A 263 0.50 3.98 18.06
N LYS A 264 -0.68 4.20 18.65
CA LYS A 264 -0.91 4.16 20.11
C LYS A 264 -0.93 2.73 20.68
N GLY A 265 -0.90 1.70 19.83
CA GLY A 265 -0.96 0.29 20.22
C GLY A 265 -2.38 -0.26 20.37
N ASN A 266 -3.40 0.44 19.87
CA ASN A 266 -4.80 0.04 19.96
C ASN A 266 -5.26 -0.66 18.68
N ILE A 267 -6.27 -1.54 18.81
CA ILE A 267 -7.08 -1.97 17.67
C ILE A 267 -8.19 -0.92 17.46
N PRO A 268 -8.23 -0.23 16.30
CA PRO A 268 -9.17 0.87 16.06
C PRO A 268 -10.64 0.43 15.98
N ASP A 269 -11.58 1.30 16.37
CA ASP A 269 -12.99 1.16 15.96
C ASP A 269 -13.17 1.66 14.53
N PHE A 270 -12.78 0.83 13.56
CA PHE A 270 -12.75 1.19 12.14
C PHE A 270 -14.09 1.76 11.65
N MET A 271 -15.20 1.16 12.06
CA MET A 271 -16.52 1.53 11.56
C MET A 271 -17.04 2.80 12.24
N GLY A 272 -16.75 2.98 13.53
CA GLY A 272 -17.04 4.20 14.29
C GLY A 272 -16.25 5.39 13.75
N ILE A 273 -14.94 5.23 13.52
CA ILE A 273 -14.07 6.27 12.95
C ILE A 273 -14.59 6.69 11.57
N SER A 274 -14.76 5.75 10.64
CA SER A 274 -15.26 6.08 9.29
C SER A 274 -16.63 6.75 9.31
N ARG A 275 -17.53 6.34 10.20
CA ARG A 275 -18.83 7.02 10.35
C ARG A 275 -18.66 8.45 10.86
N SER A 276 -17.85 8.64 11.90
CA SER A 276 -17.60 9.95 12.50
C SER A 276 -17.03 10.94 11.47
N VAL A 277 -16.12 10.50 10.60
CA VAL A 277 -15.62 11.33 9.48
C VAL A 277 -16.74 11.72 8.52
N LEU A 278 -17.58 10.76 8.12
CA LEU A 278 -18.72 11.04 7.25
C LEU A 278 -19.70 12.02 7.92
N ASP A 279 -20.01 11.86 9.20
CA ASP A 279 -20.97 12.71 9.90
C ASP A 279 -20.45 14.16 10.07
N ARG A 280 -19.16 14.33 10.38
CA ARG A 280 -18.53 15.67 10.52
C ARG A 280 -18.65 16.48 9.23
N ASN A 281 -18.28 15.88 8.10
CA ASN A 281 -18.28 16.58 6.82
C ASN A 281 -19.69 16.83 6.25
N ALA A 282 -20.70 16.08 6.71
CA ALA A 282 -22.10 16.40 6.39
C ALA A 282 -22.56 17.70 7.09
N SER A 283 -22.07 17.97 8.30
CA SER A 283 -22.45 19.15 9.07
C SER A 283 -21.82 20.46 8.53
N ASP A 284 -20.65 20.38 7.91
CA ASP A 284 -19.96 21.55 7.33
C ASP A 284 -20.51 21.96 5.96
N LEU A 285 -21.07 21.02 5.19
CA LEU A 285 -21.76 21.32 3.93
C LEU A 285 -23.07 22.08 4.15
N ASN A 286 -23.80 21.75 5.22
CA ASN A 286 -25.05 22.43 5.58
C ASN A 286 -24.83 23.84 6.15
N ARG A 287 -23.63 24.17 6.65
CA ARG A 287 -23.30 25.51 7.16
C ARG A 287 -22.82 26.49 6.09
N ASN A 288 -22.40 25.98 4.92
CA ASN A 288 -21.91 26.80 3.80
C ASN A 288 -22.97 26.96 2.69
N SER A 289 -24.19 26.49 2.92
CA SER A 289 -25.33 26.58 2.00
C SER A 289 -26.46 27.52 2.47
N ASP A 290 -26.26 28.16 3.64
CA ASP A 290 -27.05 29.27 4.18
C ASP A 290 -26.28 30.60 4.07
#